data_AF-A0A1V4VQT8-F1
#
_entry.id   AF-A0A1V4VQT8-F1
#
_cell.length_a   1.000
_cell.length_b   1.000
_cell.length_c   1.000
_cell.angle_alpha   90.00
_cell.angle_beta   90.00
_cell.angle_gamma   90.00
#
_symmetry.space_group_name_H-M   'P 1'
#
loop_
_entity.id
_entity.type
_entity.pdbx_description
1 polymer ?
#
loop_
_entity_poly.entity_id
_entity_poly.type
_entity_poly.pdbx_seq_one_letter_code
_entity_poly.pdbx_strand_id
1 'polypeptide(L)' 'MTNVKLEKAIDQGDYLLALITVNNIPDIGDKSGLRLLCNLEQAIAACKKLIAEGYRLTDYWTDPDVGIVFTLKKKK' A
#
# COMPACT_ATOMS: atom_id res chain seq x y z
N MET A 1 5.64 -5.96 -14.47
CA MET A 1 4.84 -6.65 -13.43
C MET A 1 4.54 -5.64 -12.36
N THR A 2 3.28 -5.52 -11.96
CA THR A 2 2.81 -4.53 -11.00
C THR A 2 3.27 -4.92 -9.60
N ASN A 3 4.03 -4.06 -8.93
CA ASN A 3 4.66 -4.36 -7.64
C ASN A 3 3.84 -3.86 -6.42
N VAL A 4 2.53 -3.74 -6.60
CA VAL A 4 1.62 -3.34 -5.51
C VAL A 4 0.92 -4.60 -5.01
N LYS A 5 1.25 -5.00 -3.78
CA LYS A 5 0.57 -6.09 -3.07
C LYS A 5 -0.47 -5.47 -2.14
N LEU A 6 -1.67 -6.03 -2.17
CA LEU A 6 -2.78 -5.62 -1.33
C LEU A 6 -3.20 -6.84 -0.52
N GLU A 7 -2.96 -6.80 0.79
CA GLU A 7 -3.44 -7.79 1.74
C GLU A 7 -4.66 -7.18 2.44
N LYS A 8 -5.84 -7.52 1.94
CA LYS A 8 -7.12 -7.02 2.49
C LYS A 8 -7.59 -7.90 3.66
N ALA A 9 -8.15 -7.23 4.67
CA ALA A 9 -9.06 -7.78 5.67
C ALA A 9 -8.47 -8.88 6.58
N ILE A 10 -7.31 -8.59 7.17
CA ILE A 10 -6.88 -9.34 8.36
C ILE A 10 -7.82 -8.93 9.50
N ASP A 11 -8.62 -9.87 9.97
CA ASP A 11 -9.53 -9.68 11.08
C ASP A 11 -8.73 -9.59 12.39
N GLN A 12 -8.63 -8.39 12.96
CA GLN A 12 -8.03 -8.15 14.27
C GLN A 12 -9.11 -7.74 15.27
N GLY A 13 -9.99 -8.69 15.60
CA GLY A 13 -10.99 -8.52 16.66
C GLY A 13 -11.95 -7.36 16.38
N ASP A 14 -11.69 -6.20 16.98
CA ASP A 14 -12.45 -4.95 16.86
C ASP A 14 -12.28 -4.22 15.49
N TYR A 15 -11.26 -4.58 14.70
CA TYR A 15 -10.94 -3.88 13.46
C TYR A 15 -10.62 -4.83 12.30
N LEU A 16 -10.96 -4.40 11.09
CA LEU A 16 -10.45 -4.94 9.83
C LEU A 16 -9.18 -4.19 9.45
N LEU A 17 -8.08 -4.92 9.32
CA LEU A 17 -6.79 -4.40 8.89
C LEU A 17 -6.60 -4.67 7.38
N ALA A 18 -6.19 -3.65 6.64
CA ALA A 18 -5.77 -3.76 5.25
C ALA A 18 -4.37 -3.17 5.10
N LEU A 19 -3.48 -3.93 4.46
CA LEU A 19 -2.10 -3.55 4.20
C LEU A 19 -1.91 -3.38 2.70
N ILE A 20 -1.34 -2.25 2.29
CA ILE A 20 -0.93 -2.00 0.90
C ILE A 20 0.58 -1.84 0.89
N THR A 21 1.25 -2.76 0.22
CA THR A 21 2.71 -2.80 0.09
C THR A 21 3.12 -2.44 -1.32
N VAL A 22 4.08 -1.54 -1.43
CA VAL A 22 4.64 -1.07 -2.70
C VAL A 22 6.13 -1.33 -2.68
N ASN A 23 6.63 -2.07 -3.66
CA ASN A 23 8.07 -2.16 -3.85
C ASN A 23 8.61 -0.77 -4.24
N ASN A 24 9.48 -0.22 -3.39
CA ASN A 24 10.13 1.07 -3.60
C ASN A 24 11.57 0.93 -4.13
N ILE A 25 12.05 -0.29 -4.38
CA ILE A 25 13.39 -0.53 -4.92
C ILE A 25 13.40 -0.05 -6.37
N PRO A 26 14.20 0.98 -6.70
CA PRO A 26 14.28 1.49 -8.06
C PRO A 26 14.92 0.43 -8.95
N ASP A 27 14.28 0.17 -10.09
CA ASP A 27 14.83 -0.70 -11.12
C ASP A 27 16.02 0.02 -11.77
N ILE A 28 17.22 -0.56 -11.69
CA ILE A 28 18.44 0.00 -12.29
C ILE A 28 18.28 0.18 -13.82
N GLY A 29 17.42 -0.61 -14.45
CA GLY A 29 17.05 -0.48 -15.86
C GLY A 29 16.08 0.68 -16.14
N ASP A 30 15.39 1.21 -15.12
CA ASP A 30 14.53 2.39 -15.24
C ASP A 30 15.31 3.68 -14.99
N LYS A 31 15.78 4.29 -16.07
CA LYS A 31 16.51 5.57 -16.04
C LYS A 31 15.60 6.79 -15.77
N SER A 32 14.28 6.60 -15.77
CA SER A 32 13.30 7.68 -15.65
C SER A 32 12.68 7.79 -14.26
N GLY A 33 12.70 6.71 -13.48
CA GLY A 33 12.00 6.62 -12.20
C GLY A 33 10.46 6.57 -12.31
N LEU A 34 9.91 6.62 -13.54
CA LEU A 34 8.47 6.64 -13.77
C LEU A 34 7.78 5.35 -13.31
N ARG A 35 8.48 4.21 -13.31
CA ARG A 35 7.88 2.95 -12.81
C ARG A 35 7.58 3.03 -11.32
N LEU A 36 8.48 3.62 -10.53
CA LEU A 36 8.26 3.82 -9.09
C LEU A 36 7.06 4.74 -8.86
N LEU A 37 7.00 5.86 -9.57
CA LEU A 37 5.89 6.82 -9.45
C LEU A 37 4.56 6.18 -9.84
N CYS A 38 4.52 5.41 -10.93
CA CYS A 38 3.32 4.70 -11.34
C CYS A 38 2.86 3.65 -10.30
N ASN A 39 3.80 2.93 -9.68
CA ASN A 39 3.48 2.00 -8.60
C ASN A 39 2.89 2.71 -7.37
N LEU A 40 3.44 3.88 -7.01
CA LEU A 40 2.93 4.70 -5.92
C LEU A 40 1.52 5.23 -6.22
N GLU A 41 1.27 5.73 -7.43
CA GLU A 41 -0.06 6.18 -7.84
C GLU A 41 -1.11 5.08 -7.72
N GLN A 42 -0.78 3.86 -8.14
CA GLN A 42 -1.66 2.71 -8.01
C GLN A 42 -1.94 2.34 -6.54
N ALA A 43 -0.93 2.41 -5.69
CA ALA A 43 -1.10 2.18 -4.26
C ALA A 43 -1.96 3.25 -3.58
N ILE A 44 -1.76 4.52 -3.93
CA ILE A 44 -2.59 5.63 -3.47
C ILE A 44 -4.03 5.44 -3.93
N ALA A 45 -4.25 5.02 -5.18
CA ALA A 45 -5.59 4.72 -5.69
C ALA A 45 -6.25 3.58 -4.91
N ALA A 46 -5.50 2.53 -4.55
CA ALA A 46 -6.00 1.44 -3.70
C ALA A 46 -6.33 1.92 -2.27
N CYS A 47 -5.49 2.76 -1.67
CA CYS A 47 -5.75 3.38 -0.36
C CYS A 47 -7.04 4.21 -0.42
N LYS A 48 -7.20 5.05 -1.43
CA LYS A 48 -8.42 5.88 -1.62
C LYS A 48 -9.68 5.04 -1.77
N LYS A 49 -9.62 3.91 -2.48
CA LYS A 49 -10.74 2.96 -2.56
C LYS A 49 -11.13 2.41 -1.19
N LEU A 50 -10.15 1.93 -0.41
CA LEU A 50 -10.40 1.45 0.95
C LEU A 50 -10.95 2.55 1.87
N ILE A 51 -10.47 3.78 1.74
CA ILE A 51 -11.00 4.92 2.50
C ILE A 51 -12.47 5.17 2.16
N ALA A 52 -12.84 5.09 0.87
CA ALA A 52 -14.24 5.18 0.46
C ALA A 52 -15.09 4.02 0.98
N GLU A 53 -14.51 2.84 1.19
CA GLU A 53 -15.15 1.68 1.83
C GLU A 53 -15.29 1.83 3.38
N GLY A 54 -14.80 2.94 3.95
CA GLY A 54 -14.88 3.26 5.39
C GLY A 54 -13.65 2.89 6.21
N TYR A 55 -12.53 2.54 5.56
CA TYR A 55 -11.25 2.39 6.25
C TYR A 55 -10.62 3.76 6.55
N ARG A 56 -9.77 3.82 7.56
CA ARG A 56 -8.94 4.97 7.89
C ARG A 56 -7.48 4.58 7.77
N LEU A 57 -6.68 5.39 7.06
CA LEU A 57 -5.23 5.25 7.10
C LEU A 57 -4.75 5.60 8.51
N THR A 58 -4.13 4.63 9.19
CA THR A 58 -3.68 4.79 10.58
C THR A 58 -2.17 4.87 10.71
N ASP A 59 -1.43 4.29 9.76
CA ASP A 59 0.02 4.23 9.83
C ASP A 59 0.62 4.06 8.43
N TYR A 60 1.88 4.50 8.25
CA TYR A 60 2.69 4.19 7.09
C TYR A 60 4.15 4.04 7.51
N TRP A 61 4.84 3.06 6.94
CA TRP A 61 6.25 2.83 7.20
C TRP A 61 6.97 2.34 5.95
N THR A 62 8.28 2.39 5.99
CA THR A 62 9.15 1.99 4.89
C THR A 62 10.21 1.05 5.39
N ASP A 63 10.45 -0.02 4.66
CA ASP A 63 11.46 -1.02 4.97
C ASP A 63 12.28 -1.37 3.72
N PRO A 64 13.60 -1.57 3.83
CA PRO A 64 14.46 -1.86 2.68
C PRO A 64 14.14 -3.18 1.98
N ASP A 65 13.63 -4.18 2.71
CA ASP A 65 13.36 -5.52 2.20
C ASP A 65 11.92 -5.65 1.67
N VAL A 66 10.98 -4.88 2.23
CA VAL A 66 9.54 -4.97 1.92
C VAL A 66 9.04 -3.81 1.05
N GLY A 67 9.64 -2.63 1.18
CA GLY A 67 9.25 -1.40 0.52
C GLY A 67 8.37 -0.48 1.37
N ILE A 68 7.45 0.25 0.75
CA ILE A 68 6.52 1.15 1.46
C ILE A 68 5.25 0.39 1.81
N VAL A 69 4.84 0.45 3.07
CA VAL A 69 3.63 -0.20 3.57
C VAL A 69 2.67 0.84 4.13
N PHE A 70 1.43 0.82 3.66
CA PHE A 70 0.33 1.61 4.18
C PHE A 70 -0.60 0.71 4.99
N THR A 71 -0.91 1.13 6.22
CA THR A 71 -1.80 0.40 7.13
C THR A 71 -3.12 1.13 7.27
N LEU A 72 -4.20 0.49 6.82
CA LEU A 72 -5.55 1.00 6.94
C LEU A 72 -6.35 0.12 7.90
N LYS A 73 -7.11 0.76 8.80
CA LYS A 73 -7.99 0.09 9.76
C LYS A 73 -9.42 0.56 9.57
N LYS A 74 -10.37 -0.37 9.56
CA LYS A 74 -11.81 -0.10 9.61
C LYS A 74 -12.36 -0.70 10.88
N LYS A 75 -13.08 0.09 11.68
CA LYS A 75 -13.82 -0.44 12.83
C LYS A 75 -14.96 -1.30 12.30
N LYS A 76 -15.17 -2.48 12.90
CA LYS A 76 -16.34 -3.31 12.59
C LYS A 76 -17.64 -2.58 12.92
#